data_AF-A0A915MYF1-F1
#
_entry.id   AF-A0A915MYF1-F1
#
_cell.length_a   1.000
_cell.length_b   1.000
_cell.length_c   1.000
_cell.angle_alpha   90.00
_cell.angle_beta   90.00
_cell.angle_gamma   90.00
#
_symmetry.space_group_name_H-M   'P 1'
#
loop_
_entity.id
_entity.type
_entity.pdbx_description
1 polymer ?
#
loop_
_entity_poly.entity_id
_entity_poly.type
_entity_poly.pdbx_seq_one_letter_code
_entity_poly.pdbx_strand_id
1 'polypeptide(L)'
;MIIHQTTEPLDALCTNKDRSRIAITGRTVVKVFSSYDGKFELIAERNKPRKTMYFSGSIAWCPLRENLIAVTSSVGAIYLWDPETTHSNTTV
;
A
#
# COMPACT_ATOMS: atom_id res chain seq x y z
N MET A 1 -18.23 12.18 1.92
CA MET A 1 -18.30 11.20 0.82
C MET A 1 -17.32 10.07 1.14
N ILE A 2 -17.76 8.82 1.07
CA ILE A 2 -16.89 7.64 1.23
C ILE A 2 -16.46 7.19 -0.17
N ILE A 3 -15.15 7.11 -0.42
CA ILE A 3 -14.58 6.73 -1.74
C ILE A 3 -14.22 5.25 -1.83
N HIS A 4 -13.89 4.63 -0.70
CA HIS A 4 -13.56 3.21 -0.58
C HIS A 4 -13.72 2.79 0.88
N GLN A 5 -14.23 1.58 1.12
CA GLN A 5 -14.37 1.03 2.47
C GLN A 5 -13.73 -0.35 2.53
N THR A 6 -12.78 -0.52 3.43
CA THR A 6 -12.10 -1.79 3.71
C THR A 6 -12.79 -2.54 4.84
N THR A 7 -12.53 -3.85 4.94
CA THR A 7 -13.02 -4.70 6.03
C THR A 7 -12.27 -4.48 7.35
N GLU A 8 -11.05 -3.96 7.28
CA GLU A 8 -10.22 -3.61 8.44
C GLU A 8 -9.97 -2.09 8.50
N PRO A 9 -9.69 -1.53 9.69
CA PRO A 9 -9.29 -0.14 9.84
C PRO A 9 -8.00 0.16 9.09
N LEU A 10 -7.94 1.35 8.51
CA LEU A 10 -6.74 1.94 7.94
C LEU A 10 -6.18 2.94 8.95
N ASP A 11 -4.88 2.92 9.17
CA ASP A 11 -4.23 3.70 10.23
C ASP A 11 -3.12 4.63 9.73
N ALA A 12 -2.63 4.43 8.50
CA ALA A 12 -1.66 5.33 7.88
C ALA A 12 -1.81 5.41 6.34
N LEU A 13 -1.40 6.55 5.79
CA LEU A 13 -1.38 6.81 4.35
C LEU A 13 -0.16 7.64 3.96
N CYS A 14 0.26 7.54 2.70
CA CYS A 14 1.24 8.43 2.08
C CYS A 14 0.99 8.57 0.58
N THR A 15 1.60 9.58 -0.04
CA THR A 15 1.51 9.81 -1.49
C THR A 15 2.86 9.55 -2.14
N ASN A 16 2.84 9.19 -3.42
CA ASN A 16 4.04 9.20 -4.25
C ASN A 16 4.48 10.64 -4.58
N LYS A 17 5.60 10.78 -5.32
CA LYS A 17 6.26 12.09 -5.56
C LYS A 17 5.35 13.10 -6.25
N ASP A 18 4.63 12.68 -7.28
CA ASP A 18 3.76 13.54 -8.09
C ASP A 18 2.32 13.64 -7.55
N ARG A 19 2.02 12.92 -6.46
CA ARG A 19 0.69 12.85 -5.84
C ARG A 19 -0.38 12.27 -6.76
N SER A 20 0.02 11.52 -7.79
CA SER A 20 -0.91 10.77 -8.65
C SER A 20 -1.33 9.44 -8.04
N ARG A 21 -0.68 9.00 -6.97
CA ARG A 21 -1.00 7.76 -6.26
C ARG A 21 -1.01 7.95 -4.75
N ILE A 22 -1.89 7.19 -4.10
CA ILE A 22 -2.02 7.13 -2.64
C ILE A 22 -1.79 5.70 -2.20
N ALA A 23 -0.85 5.50 -1.29
CA ALA A 23 -0.68 4.25 -0.58
C ALA A 23 -1.33 4.36 0.79
N ILE A 24 -2.07 3.33 1.18
CA ILE A 24 -2.68 3.19 2.50
C ILE A 24 -2.25 1.86 3.10
N THR A 25 -2.19 1.79 4.42
CA THR A 25 -1.98 0.54 5.14
C THR A 25 -3.02 0.38 6.24
N GLY A 26 -3.39 -0.87 6.47
CA GLY A 26 -4.05 -1.34 7.68
C GLY A 26 -3.17 -2.40 8.34
N ARG A 27 -3.75 -3.20 9.23
CA ARG A 27 -3.04 -4.23 10.00
C ARG A 27 -2.58 -5.40 9.13
N THR A 28 -3.34 -5.77 8.11
CA THR A 28 -3.04 -6.94 7.26
C THR A 28 -2.87 -6.62 5.78
N VAL A 29 -3.11 -5.38 5.36
CA VAL A 29 -3.10 -5.00 3.96
C VAL A 29 -2.37 -3.69 3.71
N VAL A 30 -1.69 -3.61 2.57
CA VAL A 30 -1.24 -2.36 1.95
C VAL A 30 -1.96 -2.25 0.61
N LYS A 31 -2.52 -1.08 0.30
CA LYS A 31 -3.20 -0.82 -0.97
C LYS A 31 -2.65 0.44 -1.62
N VAL A 32 -2.67 0.49 -2.94
CA VAL A 32 -2.31 1.65 -3.74
C VAL A 32 -3.47 2.01 -4.63
N PHE A 33 -3.86 3.29 -4.59
CA PHE A 33 -4.86 3.88 -5.46
C PHE A 33 -4.18 4.83 -6.43
N SER A 34 -4.61 4.82 -7.69
CA SER A 34 -4.42 5.98 -8.57
C SER A 34 -5.40 7.07 -8.14
N SER A 35 -4.97 8.32 -8.26
CA SER A 35 -5.82 9.49 -8.09
C SER A 35 -5.77 10.35 -9.33
N TYR A 36 -6.88 10.44 -10.05
CA TYR A 36 -7.02 11.26 -11.24
C TYR A 36 -8.41 11.87 -11.29
N ASP A 37 -8.49 13.18 -11.52
CA ASP A 37 -9.77 13.91 -11.67
C ASP A 37 -10.78 13.65 -10.55
N GLY A 38 -10.30 13.64 -9.29
CA GLY A 38 -11.11 13.38 -8.11
C GLY A 38 -11.60 11.93 -7.94
N LYS A 39 -11.23 11.02 -8.85
CA LYS A 39 -11.50 9.59 -8.76
C LYS A 39 -10.32 8.87 -8.13
N PHE A 40 -10.64 7.79 -7.42
CA PHE A 40 -9.67 6.90 -6.80
C PHE A 40 -9.92 5.47 -7.26
N GLU A 41 -8.94 4.87 -7.92
CA GLU A 41 -9.05 3.50 -8.43
C GLU A 41 -7.98 2.63 -7.78
N LEU A 42 -8.36 1.46 -7.26
CA LEU A 42 -7.42 0.51 -6.68
C LEU A 42 -6.57 -0.09 -7.79
N ILE A 43 -5.24 0.12 -7.75
CA ILE A 43 -4.31 -0.39 -8.76
C ILE A 43 -3.39 -1.49 -8.24
N ALA A 44 -3.16 -1.57 -6.92
CA ALA A 44 -2.41 -2.67 -6.32
C ALA A 44 -2.84 -2.93 -4.88
N GLU A 45 -2.78 -4.20 -4.47
CA GLU A 45 -3.08 -4.64 -3.12
C GLU A 45 -2.13 -5.77 -2.71
N ARG A 46 -1.63 -5.72 -1.48
CA ARG A 46 -0.76 -6.75 -0.92
C ARG A 46 -1.14 -7.05 0.51
N ASN A 47 -1.45 -8.32 0.78
CA ASN A 47 -1.60 -8.82 2.13
C ASN A 47 -0.24 -9.00 2.81
N LYS A 48 -0.25 -9.01 4.14
CA LYS A 48 0.93 -9.30 4.96
C LYS A 48 1.70 -10.52 4.44
N PRO A 49 3.05 -10.46 4.39
CA PRO A 49 3.85 -11.51 3.77
C PRO A 49 3.94 -12.78 4.64
N ARG A 50 3.59 -12.71 5.94
CA ARG A 50 3.66 -13.82 6.89
C ARG A 50 2.48 -13.77 7.85
N LYS A 51 1.97 -14.94 8.28
CA LYS A 51 0.83 -15.01 9.20
C LYS A 51 1.07 -14.27 10.52
N THR A 52 2.29 -14.26 11.05
CA THR A 52 2.64 -13.62 12.33
C THR A 52 3.03 -12.15 12.21
N MET A 53 3.12 -11.61 11.00
CA MET A 53 3.57 -10.24 10.76
C MET A 53 2.38 -9.36 10.43
N TYR A 54 2.02 -8.44 11.32
CA TYR A 54 1.08 -7.38 11.01
C TYR A 54 1.83 -6.10 10.64
N PHE A 55 1.32 -5.36 9.66
CA PHE A 55 1.80 -4.00 9.41
C PHE A 55 1.43 -3.10 10.59
N SER A 56 2.25 -2.08 10.82
CA SER A 56 2.02 -1.04 11.82
C SER A 56 1.86 0.31 11.14
N GLY A 57 1.20 1.25 11.81
CA GLY A 57 0.73 2.54 11.30
C GLY A 57 1.80 3.55 10.87
N SER A 58 2.81 3.12 10.12
CA SER A 58 3.74 3.99 9.42
C SER A 58 4.08 3.39 8.07
N ILE A 59 3.80 4.16 7.02
CA ILE A 59 4.03 3.86 5.61
C ILE A 59 4.76 5.05 4.96
N ALA A 60 5.72 4.78 4.08
CA ALA A 60 6.44 5.80 3.33
C ALA A 60 6.65 5.36 1.89
N TRP A 61 6.36 6.26 0.94
CA TRP A 61 6.72 6.08 -0.46
C TRP A 61 8.13 6.62 -0.70
N CYS A 62 8.97 5.88 -1.41
CA CYS A 62 10.29 6.37 -1.76
C CYS A 62 10.18 7.60 -2.69
N PRO A 63 10.74 8.77 -2.32
CA PRO A 63 10.65 9.97 -3.15
C PRO A 63 11.54 9.92 -4.41
N LEU A 64 12.43 8.92 -4.49
CA LEU A 64 13.37 8.71 -5.58
C LEU A 64 12.99 7.54 -6.50
N ARG A 65 12.04 6.68 -6.07
CA ARG A 65 11.63 5.47 -6.80
C ARG A 65 10.13 5.25 -6.66
N GLU A 66 9.42 5.34 -7.77
CA GLU A 66 7.95 5.16 -7.81
C GLU A 66 7.52 3.73 -7.43
N ASN A 67 8.38 2.75 -7.66
CA ASN A 67 8.10 1.34 -7.44
C ASN A 67 8.57 0.84 -6.06
N LEU A 68 8.66 1.72 -5.05
CA LEU A 68 9.15 1.32 -3.72
C LEU A 68 8.38 2.00 -2.58
N ILE A 69 7.72 1.18 -1.77
CA ILE A 69 7.01 1.55 -0.56
C ILE A 69 7.61 0.81 0.63
N ALA A 70 7.77 1.50 1.76
CA ALA A 70 8.19 0.92 3.03
C ALA A 70 7.05 0.95 4.04
N VAL A 71 6.81 -0.15 4.74
CA VAL A 71 5.82 -0.28 5.81
C VAL A 71 6.45 -0.91 7.04
N THR A 72 6.23 -0.31 8.21
CA THR A 72 6.69 -0.89 9.48
C THR A 72 5.83 -2.09 9.89
N SER A 73 6.33 -2.94 10.79
CA SER A 73 5.58 -4.10 11.25
C SER A 73 5.70 -4.36 12.74
N SER A 74 4.69 -5.05 13.26
CA SER A 74 4.59 -5.55 14.64
C SER A 74 5.73 -6.47 15.10
N VAL A 75 6.55 -6.99 14.19
CA VAL A 75 7.70 -7.86 14.50
C VAL A 75 9.03 -7.11 14.46
N GLY A 76 9.02 -5.78 14.44
CA GLY A 76 10.22 -4.95 14.40
C GLY A 76 10.92 -4.96 13.03
N ALA A 77 10.25 -5.41 11.97
CA ALA A 77 10.78 -5.42 10.61
C ALA A 77 10.20 -4.28 9.75
N ILE A 78 10.97 -3.85 8.76
CA ILE A 78 10.50 -2.97 7.68
C ILE A 78 10.21 -3.85 6.46
N TYR A 79 8.98 -3.78 5.96
CA TYR A 79 8.56 -4.43 4.73
C TYR A 79 8.74 -3.47 3.56
N LEU A 80 9.57 -3.85 2.60
CA LEU A 80 9.67 -3.16 1.30
C LEU A 80 8.77 -3.87 0.29
N TRP A 81 8.01 -3.10 -0.46
CA TRP A 81 7.10 -3.60 -1.47
C TRP A 81 7.15 -2.75 -2.73
N ASP A 82 7.13 -3.43 -3.87
CA ASP A 82 6.96 -2.85 -5.19
C ASP A 82 5.54 -3.14 -5.69
N PRO A 83 4.67 -2.12 -5.80
CA PRO A 83 3.31 -2.29 -6.30
C PRO A 83 3.23 -2.89 -7.72
N GLU A 84 4.23 -2.65 -8.57
CA GLU A 84 4.25 -3.09 -9.97
C GLU A 84 4.51 -4.60 -10.09
N THR A 85 5.27 -5.18 -9.15
CA THR A 85 5.50 -6.64 -9.10
C THR A 85 4.22 -7.46 -8.86
N THR A 86 3.14 -6.81 -8.42
CA THR A 86 1.86 -7.48 -8.15
C THR A 86 1.14 -7.92 -9.43
N HIS A 87 1.55 -7.41 -10.60
CA HIS A 87 0.98 -7.79 -11.91
C HIS A 87 1.58 -9.08 -12.52
N SER A 88 2.57 -9.73 -11.89
CA SER A 88 3.30 -10.85 -12.52
C SER A 88 2.77 -12.26 -12.22
N ASN A 89 1.60 -12.43 -11.59
CA ASN A 89 1.03 -13.76 -11.31
C ASN A 89 -0.30 -14.01 -12.03
N THR A 90 -0.34 -13.81 -13.34
CA THR A 90 -1.41 -14.37 -14.20
C THR A 90 -0.82 -15.00 -15.45
N THR A 91 -0.20 -16.16 -15.25
CA THR A 91 0.00 -17.27 -16.22
C THR A 91 0.60 -18.38 -15.34
N VAL A 92 -0.07 -19.49 -15.06
CA VAL A 92 -0.51 -20.57 -15.96
C VAL A 92 -1.71 -21.29 -15.34
#